data_AF-A0A1F4XS72-F1
#
_entry.id   AF-A0A1F4XS72-F1
#
_cell.length_a   1.000
_cell.length_b   1.000
_cell.length_c   1.000
_cell.angle_alpha   90.00
_cell.angle_beta   90.00
_cell.angle_gamma   90.00
#
_symmetry.space_group_name_H-M   'P 1'
#
loop_
_entity.id
_entity.type
_entity.pdbx_description
1 polymer ?
#
loop_
_entity_poly.entity_id
_entity_poly.type
_entity_poly.pdbx_seq_one_letter_code
_entity_poly.pdbx_strand_id
1 'polypeptide(L)'
;MKKKNTGDKSADLPLSGDQHKDKRRKDHFVDYYACSLGYGRKKGKRIRALNWVEGVKEPESISEESDLIERMKEEVAKKELEGKVEEALDNLDCVEKEFIKLFYYDCKSYNQISEIMNKTKDRLERIHNSALEKLKFSLKEFVSQRYKIKIFPEKKCLICSHPEREKLDELIKTKKEEETWKKILRMCKEKFNLEIKTPQILINHQKKHMVNS
;
A
#
# COMPACT_ATOMS: atom_id res chain seq x y z
N MET A 1 7.50 -16.87 87.34
CA MET A 1 6.19 -16.27 87.68
C MET A 1 5.67 -15.47 86.48
N LYS A 2 4.37 -15.60 86.21
CA LYS A 2 3.52 -14.86 85.25
C LYS A 2 3.72 -15.09 83.74
N LYS A 3 2.87 -16.01 83.25
CA LYS A 3 2.30 -16.08 81.90
C LYS A 3 1.55 -14.79 81.53
N LYS A 4 1.53 -14.46 80.24
CA LYS A 4 0.35 -14.24 79.36
C LYS A 4 0.88 -13.67 78.02
N ASN A 5 0.91 -14.50 76.97
CA ASN A 5 -0.13 -14.65 75.95
C ASN A 5 -0.34 -13.37 75.15
N THR A 6 -0.17 -13.43 73.83
CA THR A 6 -1.27 -13.70 72.87
C THR A 6 -0.78 -13.64 71.43
N GLY A 7 -1.25 -14.58 70.61
CA GLY A 7 -1.58 -14.29 69.21
C GLY A 7 -0.80 -15.06 68.16
N ASP A 8 -1.20 -16.31 67.93
CA ASP A 8 -1.04 -16.99 66.64
C ASP A 8 -1.55 -16.11 65.49
N LYS A 9 -0.85 -16.15 64.35
CA LYS A 9 -1.46 -16.16 63.01
C LYS A 9 -0.42 -16.45 61.92
N SER A 10 -0.51 -17.68 61.43
CA SER A 10 -0.59 -18.05 60.01
C SER A 10 0.44 -17.50 59.03
N ALA A 11 1.14 -18.45 58.40
CA ALA A 11 1.86 -18.32 57.14
C ALA A 11 1.05 -17.60 56.07
N ASP A 12 1.70 -16.72 55.29
CA ASP A 12 1.51 -16.60 53.85
C ASP A 12 2.69 -15.82 53.21
N LEU A 13 2.92 -16.13 51.94
CA LEU A 13 4.08 -15.92 51.07
C LEU A 13 4.62 -14.48 50.89
N PRO A 14 5.85 -14.32 50.33
CA PRO A 14 6.55 -13.05 50.29
C PRO A 14 6.02 -12.15 49.18
N LEU A 15 5.55 -10.96 49.54
CA LEU A 15 5.42 -9.84 48.60
C LEU A 15 6.68 -8.98 48.69
N SER A 16 7.63 -9.27 47.80
CA SER A 16 8.77 -8.41 47.48
C SER A 16 8.26 -7.09 46.88
N GLY A 17 7.88 -6.15 47.75
CA GLY A 17 7.66 -4.75 47.40
C GLY A 17 8.97 -3.99 47.32
N ASP A 18 9.85 -4.37 46.40
CA ASP A 18 11.05 -3.60 46.09
C ASP A 18 10.64 -2.40 45.22
N GLN A 19 10.19 -1.33 45.87
CA GLN A 19 9.99 -0.04 45.22
C GLN A 19 11.35 0.59 44.92
N HIS A 20 12.04 0.05 43.90
CA HIS A 20 13.17 0.76 43.32
C HIS A 20 12.61 1.96 42.57
N LYS A 21 12.55 3.12 43.26
CA LYS A 21 12.25 4.41 42.66
C LYS A 21 13.25 4.65 41.54
N ASP A 22 12.80 4.46 40.31
CA ASP A 22 13.55 4.71 39.11
C ASP A 22 13.79 6.23 39.00
N LYS A 23 14.93 6.69 39.54
CA LYS A 23 15.36 8.10 39.57
C LYS A 23 15.90 8.54 38.20
N ARG A 24 15.25 8.17 37.10
CA ARG A 24 15.59 8.71 35.78
C ARG A 24 15.09 10.15 35.68
N ARG A 25 15.89 11.07 36.20
CA ARG A 25 15.81 12.51 35.93
C ARG A 25 15.77 12.71 34.42
N LYS A 26 14.87 13.58 33.95
CA LYS A 26 14.69 13.95 32.53
C LYS A 26 15.95 14.54 31.86
N ASP A 27 17.00 14.81 32.61
CA ASP A 27 18.26 15.40 32.13
C ASP A 27 19.21 14.40 31.47
N HIS A 28 18.87 13.10 31.47
CA HIS A 28 19.79 12.03 31.07
C HIS A 28 20.06 11.93 29.55
N PHE A 29 19.28 12.59 28.70
CA PHE A 29 19.50 12.55 27.25
C PHE A 29 20.77 13.32 26.86
N VAL A 30 20.96 14.52 27.42
CA VAL A 30 22.11 15.38 27.12
C VAL A 30 23.40 14.74 27.64
N ASP A 31 23.35 14.15 28.84
CA ASP A 31 24.48 13.41 29.40
C ASP A 31 24.82 12.15 28.59
N TYR A 32 23.81 11.42 28.11
CA TYR A 32 24.02 10.23 27.27
C TYR A 32 24.61 10.60 25.89
N TYR A 33 24.12 11.68 25.27
CA TYR A 33 24.61 12.17 23.99
C TYR A 33 26.03 12.75 24.07
N ALA A 34 26.36 13.44 25.17
CA ALA A 34 27.72 13.93 25.40
C ALA A 34 28.72 12.79 25.65
N CYS A 35 28.27 11.70 26.28
CA CYS A 35 29.09 10.52 26.55
C CYS A 35 29.34 9.70 25.28
N SER A 36 28.35 9.59 24.37
CA SER A 36 28.48 8.84 23.12
C SER A 36 29.40 9.50 22.10
N LEU A 37 29.60 10.82 22.18
CA LEU A 37 30.49 11.58 21.28
C LEU A 37 31.97 11.61 21.72
N GLY A 38 32.37 10.84 22.73
CA GLY A 38 33.79 10.62 23.05
C GLY A 38 34.53 11.80 23.69
N TYR A 39 33.83 12.83 24.17
CA TYR A 39 34.45 13.91 24.94
C TYR A 39 34.58 13.51 26.41
N GLY A 40 35.69 12.84 26.73
CA GLY A 40 36.01 12.37 28.07
C GLY A 40 35.96 13.48 29.14
N ARG A 41 35.48 13.09 30.33
CA ARG A 41 35.51 13.89 31.58
C ARG A 41 36.88 14.55 31.78
N LYS A 42 36.97 15.86 31.54
CA LYS A 42 37.98 16.71 32.17
C LYS A 42 37.29 17.62 33.19
N LYS A 43 37.53 17.32 34.47
CA LYS A 43 37.19 18.17 35.61
C LYS A 43 37.77 19.58 35.38
N GLY A 44 36.95 20.59 35.67
CA GLY A 44 37.44 21.95 35.89
C GLY A 44 37.54 22.81 34.64
N LYS A 45 36.38 23.16 34.06
CA LYS A 45 36.09 24.45 33.42
C LYS A 45 34.59 24.46 33.17
N ARG A 46 33.88 25.47 33.70
CA ARG A 46 32.47 25.71 33.34
C ARG A 46 32.42 25.69 31.82
N ILE A 47 31.74 24.68 31.25
CA ILE A 47 31.36 24.69 29.85
C ILE A 47 30.59 26.00 29.72
N ARG A 48 31.18 27.01 29.06
CA ARG A 48 30.39 28.14 28.57
C ARG A 48 29.34 27.46 27.72
N ALA A 49 28.08 27.58 28.13
CA ALA A 49 26.97 27.12 27.34
C ALA A 49 27.25 27.57 25.91
N LEU A 50 27.49 26.59 25.06
CA LEU A 50 27.81 26.76 23.67
C LEU A 50 26.57 27.45 23.10
N ASN A 51 26.67 28.77 22.96
CA ASN A 51 25.68 29.64 22.34
C ASN A 51 25.70 29.30 20.84
N TRP A 52 25.15 28.14 20.46
CA TRP A 52 25.08 27.66 19.07
C TRP A 52 23.94 28.33 18.29
N VAL A 53 23.39 29.41 18.84
CA VAL A 53 22.27 30.13 18.25
C VAL A 53 22.63 31.63 18.22
N GLU A 54 23.78 31.95 17.65
CA GLU A 54 24.01 33.29 17.11
C GLU A 54 23.58 33.26 15.64
N GLY A 55 22.48 33.94 15.32
CA GLY A 55 21.99 34.08 13.95
C GLY A 55 20.79 33.20 13.56
N VAL A 56 19.86 32.92 14.48
CA VAL A 56 18.48 32.71 14.03
C VAL A 56 18.02 34.06 13.52
N LYS A 57 18.12 34.27 12.20
CA LYS A 57 17.23 35.22 11.54
C LYS A 57 15.83 34.90 12.08
N GLU A 58 15.15 35.90 12.63
CA GLU A 58 13.70 35.81 12.81
C GLU A 58 13.14 35.19 11.53
N PRO A 59 12.33 34.12 11.60
CA PRO A 59 11.83 33.49 10.40
C PRO A 59 11.14 34.60 9.61
N GLU A 60 11.78 35.02 8.51
CA GLU A 60 11.14 35.84 7.49
C GLU A 60 9.85 35.10 7.21
N SER A 61 8.72 35.76 7.51
CA SER A 61 7.39 35.16 7.56
C SER A 61 7.22 34.24 6.35
N ILE A 62 7.34 32.94 6.58
CA ILE A 62 6.78 31.94 5.68
C ILE A 62 5.29 32.29 5.75
N SER A 63 4.81 33.01 4.75
CA SER A 63 3.49 33.61 4.82
C SER A 63 2.51 32.47 5.02
N GLU A 64 1.56 32.62 5.94
CA GLU A 64 0.50 31.64 6.14
C GLU A 64 -0.20 31.31 4.80
N GLU A 65 -0.13 32.25 3.85
CA GLU A 65 -0.51 32.14 2.45
C GLU A 65 0.30 31.11 1.65
N SER A 66 1.62 30.98 1.81
CA SER A 66 2.40 29.92 1.13
C SER A 66 2.01 28.53 1.63
N ASP A 67 1.77 28.38 2.94
CA ASP A 67 1.35 27.11 3.54
C ASP A 67 -0.10 26.75 3.20
N LEU A 68 -0.97 27.75 3.05
CA LEU A 68 -2.32 27.59 2.50
C LEU A 68 -2.28 27.14 1.04
N ILE A 69 -1.44 27.78 0.21
CA ILE A 69 -1.28 27.40 -1.21
C ILE A 69 -0.74 25.98 -1.35
N GLU A 70 0.24 25.59 -0.52
CA GLU A 70 0.80 24.23 -0.53
C GLU A 70 -0.27 23.19 -0.17
N ARG A 71 -1.05 23.42 0.91
CA ARG A 71 -2.17 22.53 1.29
C ARG A 71 -3.25 22.44 0.22
N MET A 72 -3.61 23.56 -0.41
CA MET A 72 -4.58 23.56 -1.50
C MET A 72 -4.07 22.75 -2.71
N LYS A 73 -2.79 22.85 -3.05
CA LYS A 73 -2.18 22.03 -4.11
C LYS A 73 -2.20 20.54 -3.75
N GLU A 74 -1.93 20.20 -2.49
CA GLU A 74 -2.01 18.81 -2.01
C GLU A 74 -3.43 18.27 -2.09
N GLU A 75 -4.44 19.05 -1.71
CA GLU A 75 -5.85 18.66 -1.82
C GLU A 75 -6.30 18.46 -3.26
N VAL A 76 -5.90 19.35 -4.18
CA VAL A 76 -6.19 19.19 -5.61
C VAL A 76 -5.52 17.93 -6.15
N ALA A 77 -4.23 17.73 -5.85
CA ALA A 77 -3.51 16.53 -6.26
C ALA A 77 -4.13 15.23 -5.71
N LYS A 78 -4.65 15.28 -4.47
CA LYS A 78 -5.35 14.16 -3.86
C LYS A 78 -6.67 13.87 -4.57
N LYS A 79 -7.47 14.90 -4.90
CA LYS A 79 -8.72 14.72 -5.65
C LYS A 79 -8.49 14.17 -7.06
N GLU A 80 -7.46 14.64 -7.74
CA GLU A 80 -7.06 14.10 -9.05
C GLU A 80 -6.67 12.61 -8.95
N LEU A 81 -5.93 12.24 -7.90
CA LEU A 81 -5.57 10.85 -7.62
C LEU A 81 -6.81 10.00 -7.33
N GLU A 82 -7.71 10.48 -6.49
CA GLU A 82 -8.97 9.81 -6.14
C GLU A 82 -9.82 9.57 -7.39
N GLY A 83 -10.02 10.59 -8.23
CA GLY A 83 -10.78 10.46 -9.47
C GLY A 83 -10.18 9.42 -10.43
N LYS A 84 -8.84 9.38 -10.56
CA LYS A 84 -8.17 8.36 -11.39
C LYS A 84 -8.30 6.95 -10.83
N VAL A 85 -8.29 6.81 -9.51
CA VAL A 85 -8.54 5.52 -8.85
C VAL A 85 -9.98 5.09 -9.02
N GLU A 86 -10.95 5.99 -8.93
CA GLU A 86 -12.37 5.69 -9.16
C GLU A 86 -12.62 5.25 -10.61
N GLU A 87 -12.09 5.96 -11.60
CA GLU A 87 -12.11 5.54 -13.01
C GLU A 87 -11.52 4.13 -13.17
N ALA A 88 -10.40 3.84 -12.50
CA ALA A 88 -9.79 2.52 -12.54
C ALA A 88 -10.62 1.44 -11.84
N LEU A 89 -11.37 1.79 -10.78
CA LEU A 89 -12.28 0.87 -10.07
C LEU A 89 -13.57 0.61 -10.85
N ASP A 90 -14.07 1.56 -11.62
CA ASP A 90 -15.25 1.39 -12.49
C ASP A 90 -14.96 0.43 -13.65
N ASN A 91 -13.70 0.30 -14.04
CA ASN A 91 -13.23 -0.63 -15.04
C ASN A 91 -13.17 -2.11 -14.58
N LEU A 92 -13.36 -2.38 -13.28
CA LEU A 92 -13.32 -3.72 -12.71
C LEU A 92 -14.70 -4.42 -12.79
N ASP A 93 -14.67 -5.75 -12.72
CA ASP A 93 -15.91 -6.53 -12.58
C ASP A 93 -16.60 -6.24 -11.23
N CYS A 94 -17.91 -6.38 -11.15
CA CYS A 94 -18.68 -6.05 -9.94
C CYS A 94 -18.18 -6.81 -8.70
N VAL A 95 -17.83 -8.09 -8.88
CA VAL A 95 -17.26 -8.96 -7.85
C VAL A 95 -15.86 -8.52 -7.43
N GLU A 96 -15.03 -8.10 -8.39
CA GLU A 96 -13.67 -7.61 -8.14
C GLU A 96 -13.69 -6.27 -7.39
N LYS A 97 -14.58 -5.36 -7.80
CA LYS A 97 -14.80 -4.05 -7.16
C LYS A 97 -15.30 -4.20 -5.73
N GLU A 98 -16.27 -5.08 -5.49
CA GLU A 98 -16.77 -5.38 -4.16
C GLU A 98 -15.66 -5.95 -3.26
N PHE A 99 -14.87 -6.89 -3.77
CA PHE A 99 -13.72 -7.44 -3.04
C PHE A 99 -12.74 -6.35 -2.61
N ILE A 100 -12.35 -5.45 -3.52
CA ILE A 100 -11.41 -4.36 -3.23
C ILE A 100 -11.98 -3.39 -2.19
N LYS A 101 -13.27 -3.05 -2.28
CA LYS A 101 -13.95 -2.23 -1.27
C LYS A 101 -13.86 -2.87 0.12
N LEU A 102 -14.26 -4.14 0.22
CA LEU A 102 -14.23 -4.87 1.49
C LEU A 102 -12.82 -5.00 2.07
N PHE A 103 -11.80 -5.20 1.21
CA PHE A 103 -10.43 -5.41 1.66
C PHE A 103 -9.71 -4.11 2.02
N TYR A 104 -9.75 -3.09 1.17
CA TYR A 104 -8.95 -1.86 1.33
C TYR A 104 -9.71 -0.74 2.05
N TYR A 105 -11.03 -0.64 1.89
CA TYR A 105 -11.82 0.40 2.56
C TYR A 105 -12.34 -0.08 3.92
N ASP A 106 -12.92 -1.28 3.97
CA ASP A 106 -13.46 -1.83 5.22
C ASP A 106 -12.41 -2.62 6.04
N CYS A 107 -11.18 -2.78 5.54
CA CYS A 107 -10.09 -3.51 6.21
C CYS A 107 -10.45 -4.94 6.63
N LYS A 108 -11.33 -5.63 5.88
CA LYS A 108 -11.77 -6.99 6.22
C LYS A 108 -10.73 -8.03 5.85
N SER A 109 -10.61 -9.05 6.70
CA SER A 109 -9.75 -10.21 6.44
C SER A 109 -10.35 -11.13 5.38
N TYR A 110 -9.51 -11.96 4.73
CA TYR A 110 -9.98 -12.97 3.77
C TYR A 110 -11.04 -13.93 4.35
N ASN A 111 -10.99 -14.22 5.65
CA ASN A 111 -11.99 -15.05 6.31
C ASN A 111 -13.36 -14.36 6.31
N GLN A 112 -13.41 -13.09 6.72
CA GLN A 112 -14.64 -12.32 6.77
C GLN A 112 -15.21 -12.08 5.36
N ILE A 113 -14.34 -11.82 4.38
CA ILE A 113 -14.77 -11.65 2.98
C ILE A 113 -15.28 -12.97 2.40
N SER A 114 -14.69 -14.11 2.79
CA SER A 114 -15.14 -15.45 2.40
C SER A 114 -16.57 -15.72 2.86
N GLU A 115 -16.89 -15.32 4.09
CA GLU A 115 -18.24 -15.42 4.66
C GLU A 115 -19.24 -14.49 3.95
N ILE A 116 -18.86 -13.22 3.71
CA ILE A 116 -19.73 -12.23 3.05
C ILE A 116 -20.03 -12.60 1.60
N MET A 117 -18.99 -12.96 0.83
CA MET A 117 -19.13 -13.25 -0.60
C MET A 117 -19.48 -14.71 -0.89
N ASN A 118 -19.51 -15.56 0.14
CA ASN A 118 -19.71 -17.01 0.05
C ASN A 118 -18.78 -17.68 -0.97
N LYS A 119 -17.48 -17.37 -0.89
CA LYS A 119 -16.43 -17.89 -1.80
C LYS A 119 -15.27 -18.47 -1.01
N THR A 120 -14.64 -19.51 -1.54
CA THR A 120 -13.43 -20.10 -0.94
C THR A 120 -12.24 -19.12 -0.98
N LYS A 121 -11.29 -19.28 -0.06
CA LYS A 121 -10.08 -18.44 0.03
C LYS A 121 -9.28 -18.43 -1.26
N ASP A 122 -9.02 -19.59 -1.85
CA ASP A 122 -8.31 -19.71 -3.13
C ASP A 122 -9.02 -18.93 -4.25
N ARG A 123 -10.36 -18.90 -4.22
CA ARG A 123 -11.14 -18.13 -5.20
C ARG A 123 -10.99 -16.63 -4.94
N LEU A 124 -10.99 -16.20 -3.69
CA LEU A 124 -10.74 -14.81 -3.31
C LEU A 124 -9.33 -14.35 -3.68
N GLU A 125 -8.31 -15.17 -3.47
CA GLU A 125 -6.93 -14.84 -3.89
C GLU A 125 -6.83 -14.66 -5.41
N ARG A 126 -7.51 -15.51 -6.18
CA ARG A 126 -7.58 -15.35 -7.64
C ARG A 126 -8.29 -14.07 -8.05
N ILE A 127 -9.40 -13.74 -7.38
CA ILE A 127 -10.14 -12.49 -7.62
C ILE A 127 -9.24 -11.29 -7.27
N HIS A 128 -8.56 -11.33 -6.14
CA HIS A 128 -7.65 -10.26 -5.71
C HIS A 128 -6.50 -10.06 -6.71
N ASN A 129 -5.82 -11.14 -7.08
CA ASN A 129 -4.71 -11.07 -8.04
C ASN A 129 -5.18 -10.57 -9.42
N SER A 130 -6.33 -11.05 -9.90
CA SER A 130 -6.95 -10.57 -11.15
C SER A 130 -7.25 -9.08 -11.10
N ALA A 131 -7.87 -8.62 -10.01
CA ALA A 131 -8.23 -7.21 -9.83
C ALA A 131 -6.99 -6.32 -9.73
N LEU A 132 -5.95 -6.75 -9.01
CA LEU A 132 -4.67 -6.03 -8.92
C LEU A 132 -3.96 -5.93 -10.27
N GLU A 133 -3.94 -6.99 -11.07
CA GLU A 133 -3.35 -6.94 -12.41
C GLU A 133 -4.08 -5.92 -13.31
N LYS A 134 -5.41 -5.89 -13.27
CA LYS A 134 -6.23 -4.92 -14.02
C LYS A 134 -5.97 -3.49 -13.56
N LEU A 135 -5.95 -3.25 -12.25
CA LEU A 135 -5.64 -1.94 -11.68
C LEU A 135 -4.23 -1.48 -12.01
N LYS A 136 -3.25 -2.38 -11.94
CA LYS A 136 -1.87 -2.08 -12.35
C LYS A 136 -1.81 -1.66 -13.81
N PHE A 137 -2.59 -2.30 -14.68
CA PHE A 137 -2.62 -1.96 -16.09
C PHE A 137 -3.26 -0.59 -16.33
N SER A 138 -4.43 -0.31 -15.74
CA SER A 138 -5.13 0.96 -15.91
C SER A 138 -4.37 2.15 -15.31
N LEU A 139 -3.74 1.95 -14.14
CA LEU A 139 -3.00 3.03 -13.45
C LEU A 139 -1.55 3.15 -13.90
N LYS A 140 -1.03 2.25 -14.74
CA LYS A 140 0.38 2.22 -15.15
C LYS A 140 0.83 3.55 -15.74
N GLU A 141 0.06 4.09 -16.69
CA GLU A 141 0.40 5.33 -17.39
C GLU A 141 0.40 6.51 -16.43
N PHE A 142 -0.63 6.62 -15.59
CA PHE A 142 -0.74 7.66 -14.58
C PHE A 142 0.42 7.63 -13.58
N VAL A 143 0.73 6.45 -13.02
CA VAL A 143 1.83 6.28 -12.06
C VAL A 143 3.19 6.58 -12.71
N SER A 144 3.39 6.12 -13.96
CA SER A 144 4.62 6.38 -14.70
C SER A 144 4.83 7.87 -14.97
N GLN A 145 3.77 8.61 -15.33
CA GLN A 145 3.84 10.04 -15.58
C GLN A 145 4.06 10.83 -14.28
N ARG A 146 3.31 10.50 -13.23
CA ARG A 146 3.29 11.25 -11.97
C ARG A 146 4.53 11.04 -11.11
N TYR A 147 4.99 9.79 -10.99
CA TYR A 147 6.10 9.41 -10.11
C TYR A 147 7.42 9.18 -10.86
N LYS A 148 7.41 9.26 -12.20
CA LYS A 148 8.59 9.01 -13.06
C LYS A 148 9.26 7.66 -12.78
N ILE A 149 8.48 6.67 -12.33
CA ILE A 149 8.96 5.32 -12.04
C ILE A 149 8.94 4.51 -13.33
N LYS A 150 10.07 3.88 -13.66
CA LYS A 150 10.15 2.92 -14.77
C LYS A 150 9.46 1.62 -14.36
N ILE A 151 8.20 1.47 -14.75
CA ILE A 151 7.45 0.23 -14.53
C ILE A 151 7.89 -0.77 -15.61
N PHE A 152 8.61 -1.82 -15.20
CA PHE A 152 8.99 -2.91 -16.10
C PHE A 152 7.72 -3.56 -16.66
N PRO A 153 7.57 -3.68 -17.99
CA PRO A 153 6.41 -4.34 -18.55
C PRO A 153 6.48 -5.83 -18.19
N GLU A 154 5.50 -6.32 -17.43
CA GLU A 154 5.18 -7.74 -17.43
C GLU A 154 4.95 -8.21 -18.87
N LYS A 155 5.22 -9.51 -19.15
CA LYS A 155 5.27 -10.13 -20.49
C LYS A 155 4.31 -9.44 -21.47
N LYS A 156 4.87 -8.75 -22.48
CA LYS A 156 4.09 -8.02 -23.49
C LYS A 156 3.05 -8.97 -24.10
N CYS A 157 1.76 -8.63 -23.96
CA CYS A 157 0.71 -9.36 -24.65
C CYS A 157 0.89 -9.17 -26.16
N LEU A 158 0.95 -10.27 -26.90
CA LEU A 158 1.16 -10.26 -28.36
C LEU A 158 0.06 -9.51 -29.11
N ILE A 159 -1.15 -9.48 -28.54
CA ILE A 159 -2.31 -8.80 -29.09
C ILE A 159 -2.21 -7.29 -28.81
N CYS A 160 -1.88 -6.90 -27.57
CA CYS A 160 -1.69 -5.48 -27.21
C CYS A 160 -0.53 -4.81 -27.95
N SER A 161 0.50 -5.57 -28.33
CA SER A 161 1.63 -5.03 -29.11
C SER A 161 1.35 -4.88 -30.60
N HIS A 162 0.21 -5.38 -31.10
CA HIS A 162 -0.10 -5.37 -32.51
C HIS A 162 -0.65 -3.99 -32.96
N PRO A 163 -0.25 -3.47 -34.13
CA PRO A 163 -0.73 -2.18 -34.64
C PRO A 163 -2.25 -2.13 -34.83
N GLU A 164 -2.87 -3.26 -35.15
CA GLU A 164 -4.34 -3.37 -35.34
C GLU A 164 -5.05 -3.95 -34.12
N ARG A 165 -4.70 -3.52 -32.90
CA ARG A 165 -5.30 -4.02 -31.65
C ARG A 165 -6.83 -3.89 -31.62
N GLU A 166 -7.37 -2.78 -32.12
CA GLU A 166 -8.81 -2.47 -32.03
C GLU A 166 -9.65 -3.44 -32.85
N LYS A 167 -9.19 -3.76 -34.07
CA LYS A 167 -9.83 -4.77 -34.93
C LYS A 167 -9.73 -6.18 -34.34
N LEU A 168 -8.62 -6.49 -33.65
CA LEU A 168 -8.47 -7.76 -32.94
C LEU A 168 -9.43 -7.84 -31.74
N ASP A 169 -9.58 -6.75 -31.00
CA ASP A 169 -10.50 -6.66 -29.87
C ASP A 169 -11.95 -6.80 -30.34
N GLU A 170 -12.35 -6.17 -31.44
CA GLU A 170 -13.66 -6.37 -32.07
C GLU A 170 -13.89 -7.82 -32.48
N LEU A 171 -12.89 -8.48 -33.06
CA LEU A 171 -12.97 -9.90 -33.43
C LEU A 171 -13.11 -10.82 -32.22
N ILE A 172 -12.49 -10.47 -31.09
CA ILE A 172 -12.63 -11.20 -29.84
C ILE A 172 -14.00 -10.92 -29.20
N LYS A 173 -14.51 -9.68 -29.26
CA LYS A 173 -15.86 -9.29 -28.76
C LYS A 173 -16.99 -9.96 -29.54
N THR A 174 -16.83 -10.12 -30.86
CA THR A 174 -17.87 -10.73 -31.74
C THR A 174 -18.02 -12.24 -31.56
N LYS A 175 -17.17 -12.88 -30.76
CA LYS A 175 -17.28 -14.30 -30.42
C LYS A 175 -18.58 -14.58 -29.65
N LYS A 176 -19.43 -15.43 -30.21
CA LYS A 176 -20.55 -16.05 -29.47
C LYS A 176 -20.05 -17.19 -28.57
N GLU A 177 -20.73 -17.45 -27.45
CA GLU A 177 -20.33 -18.47 -26.47
C GLU A 177 -20.18 -19.88 -27.09
N GLU A 178 -21.04 -20.19 -28.06
CA GLU A 178 -21.11 -21.46 -28.78
C GLU A 178 -19.97 -21.68 -29.79
N GLU A 179 -19.28 -20.62 -30.23
CA GLU A 179 -18.21 -20.74 -31.22
C GLU A 179 -16.88 -21.19 -30.59
N THR A 180 -16.19 -22.10 -31.27
CA THR A 180 -14.85 -22.53 -30.84
C THR A 180 -13.79 -21.46 -31.18
N TRP A 181 -12.82 -21.27 -30.29
CA TRP A 181 -11.68 -20.37 -30.50
C TRP A 181 -10.85 -20.67 -31.76
N LYS A 182 -11.00 -21.87 -32.36
CA LYS A 182 -10.33 -22.26 -33.61
C LYS A 182 -10.66 -21.32 -34.78
N LYS A 183 -11.91 -20.85 -34.88
CA LYS A 183 -12.34 -19.93 -35.93
C LYS A 183 -11.63 -18.58 -35.82
N ILE A 184 -11.55 -18.06 -34.59
CA ILE A 184 -10.87 -16.79 -34.30
C ILE A 184 -9.36 -16.92 -34.55
N LEU A 185 -8.74 -18.03 -34.13
CA LEU A 185 -7.32 -18.29 -34.41
C LEU A 185 -7.02 -18.30 -35.91
N ARG A 186 -7.89 -18.91 -36.72
CA ARG A 186 -7.77 -18.87 -38.18
C ARG A 186 -7.87 -17.44 -38.71
N MET A 187 -8.86 -16.67 -38.23
CA MET A 187 -9.01 -15.27 -38.63
C MET A 187 -7.84 -14.37 -38.19
N CYS A 188 -7.27 -14.59 -37.00
CA CYS A 188 -6.06 -13.89 -36.54
C CYS A 188 -4.87 -14.17 -37.46
N LYS A 189 -4.70 -15.42 -37.90
CA LYS A 189 -3.62 -15.80 -38.82
C LYS A 189 -3.84 -15.24 -40.22
N GLU A 190 -5.06 -15.32 -40.76
CA GLU A 190 -5.35 -14.91 -42.15
C GLU A 190 -5.41 -13.39 -42.31
N LYS A 191 -6.03 -12.67 -41.37
CA LYS A 191 -6.25 -11.22 -41.50
C LYS A 191 -5.13 -10.36 -40.90
N PHE A 192 -4.50 -10.83 -39.83
CA PHE A 192 -3.52 -10.05 -39.07
C PHE A 192 -2.11 -10.65 -39.10
N ASN A 193 -1.92 -11.77 -39.82
CA ASN A 193 -0.66 -12.51 -39.85
C ASN A 193 -0.10 -12.84 -38.44
N LEU A 194 -1.00 -13.02 -37.45
CA LEU A 194 -0.65 -13.24 -36.05
C LEU A 194 -0.82 -14.71 -35.70
N GLU A 195 0.29 -15.43 -35.58
CA GLU A 195 0.29 -16.84 -35.19
C GLU A 195 0.19 -17.02 -33.67
N ILE A 196 -1.02 -17.23 -33.18
CA ILE A 196 -1.28 -17.55 -31.78
C ILE A 196 -1.31 -19.08 -31.61
N LYS A 197 -0.35 -19.62 -30.84
CA LYS A 197 -0.20 -21.07 -30.62
C LYS A 197 -1.31 -21.68 -29.75
N THR A 198 -1.91 -20.89 -28.86
CA THR A 198 -2.86 -21.39 -27.86
C THR A 198 -4.04 -20.42 -27.69
N PRO A 199 -5.30 -20.92 -27.68
CA PRO A 199 -6.48 -20.09 -27.36
C PRO A 199 -6.36 -19.34 -26.03
N GLN A 200 -5.57 -19.86 -25.09
CA GLN A 200 -5.34 -19.24 -23.79
C GLN A 200 -4.77 -17.82 -23.88
N ILE A 201 -4.03 -17.50 -24.93
CA ILE A 201 -3.48 -16.15 -25.15
C ILE A 201 -4.64 -15.17 -25.43
N LEU A 202 -5.59 -15.56 -26.29
CA LEU A 202 -6.79 -14.77 -26.58
C LEU A 202 -7.68 -14.64 -25.34
N ILE A 203 -7.89 -15.72 -24.60
CA ILE A 203 -8.71 -15.72 -23.37
C ILE A 203 -8.08 -14.84 -22.29
N ASN A 204 -6.76 -14.95 -22.08
CA ASN A 204 -6.07 -14.12 -21.10
C ASN A 204 -6.08 -12.65 -21.52
N HIS A 205 -5.91 -12.36 -22.82
CA HIS A 205 -6.04 -11.00 -23.34
C HIS A 205 -7.43 -10.43 -23.09
N GLN A 206 -8.47 -11.20 -23.42
CA GLN A 206 -9.85 -10.81 -23.17
C GLN A 206 -10.12 -10.54 -21.69
N LYS A 207 -9.59 -11.37 -20.79
CA LYS A 207 -9.85 -11.21 -19.35
C LYS A 207 -9.03 -10.10 -18.69
N LYS A 208 -7.79 -9.89 -19.13
CA LYS A 208 -6.83 -8.99 -18.47
C LYS A 208 -6.73 -7.61 -19.12
N HIS A 209 -6.96 -7.52 -20.42
CA HIS A 209 -6.64 -6.34 -21.22
C HIS A 209 -7.86 -5.75 -21.94
N MET A 210 -8.88 -6.56 -22.26
CA MET A 210 -10.14 -6.04 -22.79
C MET A 210 -10.99 -5.54 -21.62
N VAL A 211 -10.68 -4.33 -21.19
CA VAL A 211 -11.48 -3.57 -20.23
C VAL A 211 -12.77 -3.13 -20.91
N ASN A 212 -13.89 -3.13 -20.19
CA ASN A 212 -15.19 -2.70 -20.70
C ASN A 212 -15.15 -1.23 -21.12
N SER A 213 -14.84 -0.97 -22.40
CA SER A 213 -15.29 0.21 -23.13
C SER A 213 -16.68 -0.06 -23.69
#